data_AF-A0A817Z713-F1
#
_entry.id   AF-A0A817Z713-F1
#
_cell.length_a   1.000
_cell.length_b   1.000
_cell.length_c   1.000
_cell.angle_alpha   90.00
_cell.angle_beta   90.00
_cell.angle_gamma   90.00
#
_symmetry.space_group_name_H-M   'P 1'
#
loop_
_entity.id
_entity.type
_entity.pdbx_description
1 polymer ?
#
loop_
_entity_poly.entity_id
_entity_poly.type
_entity_poly.pdbx_seq_one_letter_code
_entity_poly.pdbx_strand_id
1 'polypeptide(L)'
;MTCLLYEFEIDEPLDYNDNNMKSAVDTGHIWSLRLLAAQACVKMLQRSNFLVYDLFYTRIISRLIYSLTIPSTPSSIIYAILFLFEHLGSYASRTFLLPHLLDIDSSKILSSKSIFAILERIALIITEK
;
A
#
# COMPACT_ATOMS: atom_id res chain seq x y z
N MET A 1 -9.36 5.39 -11.07
CA MET A 1 -9.19 6.09 -9.78
C MET A 1 -9.96 5.38 -8.66
N THR A 2 -11.19 4.99 -8.94
CA THR A 2 -12.05 4.05 -8.20
C THR A 2 -11.30 2.75 -7.84
N CYS A 3 -10.58 2.09 -8.75
CA CYS A 3 -9.95 0.78 -8.50
C CYS A 3 -8.86 0.67 -7.41
N LEU A 4 -8.28 1.76 -6.88
CA LEU A 4 -7.36 1.66 -5.73
C LEU A 4 -8.08 1.69 -4.38
N LEU A 5 -9.35 2.13 -4.38
CA LEU A 5 -10.12 2.39 -3.16
C LEU A 5 -11.50 1.71 -3.14
N TYR A 6 -11.98 1.14 -4.25
CA TYR A 6 -13.35 0.61 -4.37
C TYR A 6 -13.53 -0.85 -3.96
N GLU A 7 -12.81 -1.33 -2.94
CA GLU A 7 -13.26 -2.47 -2.13
C GLU A 7 -12.35 -2.63 -0.90
N PHE A 8 -12.49 -1.67 0.03
CA PHE A 8 -12.23 -1.91 1.46
C PHE A 8 -13.52 -2.25 2.22
N GLU A 9 -14.66 -2.35 1.50
CA GLU A 9 -15.89 -2.99 1.92
C GLU A 9 -16.10 -4.22 1.01
N ILE A 10 -15.41 -5.31 1.31
CA ILE A 10 -16.05 -6.62 1.13
C ILE A 10 -16.72 -6.86 2.48
N ASP A 11 -17.90 -6.27 2.65
CA ASP A 11 -18.91 -6.77 3.56
C ASP A 11 -19.45 -8.07 2.96
N GLU A 12 -18.64 -9.12 3.03
CA GLU A 12 -19.18 -10.47 3.12
C GLU A 12 -18.51 -11.09 4.34
N PRO A 13 -19.26 -11.38 5.42
CA PRO A 13 -18.88 -12.56 6.19
C PRO A 13 -18.96 -13.69 5.19
N LEU A 14 -17.82 -14.11 4.63
CA LEU A 14 -17.73 -15.32 3.83
C LEU A 14 -18.35 -16.42 4.68
N ASP A 15 -19.57 -16.82 4.32
CA ASP A 15 -20.25 -17.94 4.95
C ASP A 15 -19.33 -19.15 4.71
N TYR A 16 -18.67 -19.59 5.79
CA TYR A 16 -17.57 -20.57 5.82
C TYR A 16 -18.08 -22.00 5.56
N ASN A 17 -18.93 -22.17 4.56
CA ASN A 17 -19.49 -23.47 4.20
C ASN A 17 -19.19 -23.77 2.73
N ASP A 18 -17.90 -23.93 2.40
CA ASP A 18 -17.44 -25.06 1.56
C ASP A 18 -15.90 -25.12 1.42
N ASN A 19 -15.29 -25.98 2.24
CA ASN A 19 -14.13 -26.84 1.94
C ASN A 19 -12.92 -26.25 1.16
N ASN A 20 -12.06 -25.50 1.88
CA ASN A 20 -10.61 -25.73 2.06
C ASN A 20 -9.62 -25.97 0.89
N MET A 21 -9.91 -25.64 -0.37
CA MET A 21 -8.86 -25.58 -1.43
C MET A 21 -8.89 -24.37 -2.37
N LYS A 22 -9.93 -23.52 -2.37
CA LYS A 22 -9.97 -22.30 -3.21
C LYS A 22 -9.28 -21.06 -2.58
N SER A 23 -9.15 -20.99 -1.25
CA SER A 23 -8.79 -19.74 -0.58
C SER A 23 -7.32 -19.28 -0.76
N ALA A 24 -6.38 -20.20 -0.99
CA ALA A 24 -4.97 -19.84 -1.22
C ALA A 24 -4.74 -19.22 -2.61
N VAL A 25 -5.52 -19.64 -3.60
CA VAL A 25 -5.48 -19.11 -4.97
C VAL A 25 -6.11 -17.72 -5.01
N ASP A 26 -7.26 -17.56 -4.33
CA ASP A 26 -7.95 -16.26 -4.25
C ASP A 26 -7.15 -15.20 -3.47
N THR A 27 -6.46 -15.59 -2.40
CA THR A 27 -5.58 -14.67 -1.64
C THR A 27 -4.32 -14.26 -2.43
N GLY A 28 -3.76 -15.15 -3.25
CA GLY A 28 -2.65 -14.84 -4.16
C GLY A 28 -3.06 -13.86 -5.25
N HIS A 29 -4.23 -14.05 -5.86
CA HIS A 29 -4.76 -13.16 -6.90
C HIS A 29 -5.06 -11.76 -6.36
N ILE A 30 -5.65 -11.64 -5.17
CA ILE A 30 -5.90 -10.34 -4.51
C ILE A 30 -4.60 -9.59 -4.26
N TRP A 31 -3.53 -10.28 -3.87
CA TRP A 31 -2.22 -9.66 -3.66
C TRP A 31 -1.62 -9.11 -4.97
N SER A 32 -1.64 -9.91 -6.05
CA SER A 32 -1.19 -9.47 -7.38
C SER A 32 -2.02 -8.29 -7.92
N LEU A 33 -3.34 -8.31 -7.71
CA LEU A 33 -4.22 -7.20 -8.11
C LEU A 33 -3.88 -5.91 -7.35
N ARG A 34 -3.60 -5.98 -6.06
CA ARG A 34 -3.18 -4.82 -5.26
C ARG A 34 -1.85 -4.23 -5.74
N LEU A 35 -0.90 -5.07 -6.14
CA LEU A 35 0.37 -4.60 -6.72
C LEU A 35 0.18 -3.97 -8.09
N LEU A 36 -0.63 -4.58 -8.94
CA LEU A 36 -0.97 -4.00 -10.25
C LEU A 36 -1.66 -2.64 -10.07
N ALA A 37 -2.57 -2.54 -9.10
CA ALA A 37 -3.25 -1.29 -8.76
C ALA A 37 -2.27 -0.23 -8.24
N ALA A 38 -1.32 -0.62 -7.36
CA ALA A 38 -0.26 0.27 -6.87
C ALA A 38 0.62 0.79 -8.03
N GLN A 39 1.05 -0.09 -8.94
CA GLN A 39 1.83 0.30 -10.13
C GLN A 39 1.05 1.25 -11.05
N ALA A 40 -0.24 0.99 -11.27
CA ALA A 40 -1.11 1.88 -12.02
C ALA A 40 -1.24 3.25 -11.34
N CYS A 41 -1.33 3.28 -10.00
CA CYS A 41 -1.32 4.52 -9.23
C CYS A 41 -0.06 5.35 -9.48
N VAL A 42 1.11 4.70 -9.36
CA VAL A 42 2.41 5.35 -9.56
C VAL A 42 2.49 5.96 -10.96
N LYS A 43 2.14 5.19 -12.00
CA LYS A 43 2.15 5.69 -13.39
C LYS A 43 1.18 6.85 -13.59
N MET A 44 0.02 6.82 -12.95
CA MET A 44 -0.96 7.89 -13.02
C MET A 44 -0.42 9.17 -12.36
N LEU A 45 0.12 9.06 -11.14
CA LEU A 45 0.71 10.18 -10.42
C LEU A 45 1.88 10.77 -11.23
N GLN A 46 2.81 9.95 -11.71
CA GLN A 46 3.96 10.39 -12.52
C GLN A 46 3.57 11.10 -13.84
N ARG A 47 2.37 10.84 -14.39
CA ARG A 47 1.92 11.40 -15.68
C ARG A 47 0.93 12.55 -15.54
N SER A 48 0.40 12.81 -14.35
CA SER A 48 -0.58 13.90 -14.14
C SER A 48 0.04 15.29 -14.28
N ASN A 49 -0.67 16.21 -14.96
CA ASN A 49 -0.29 17.62 -15.08
C ASN A 49 -0.30 18.34 -13.72
N PHE A 50 0.67 19.23 -13.50
CA PHE A 50 0.99 19.89 -12.23
C PHE A 50 -0.21 20.45 -11.42
N LEU A 51 -1.22 21.02 -12.09
CA LEU A 51 -2.36 21.65 -11.42
C LEU A 51 -3.42 20.66 -10.92
N VAL A 52 -3.61 19.55 -11.64
CA VAL A 52 -4.46 18.43 -11.19
C VAL A 52 -3.69 17.55 -10.21
N TYR A 53 -2.36 17.51 -10.38
CA TYR A 53 -1.42 16.78 -9.54
C TYR A 53 -1.56 17.18 -8.07
N ASP A 54 -1.48 18.45 -7.69
CA ASP A 54 -1.42 18.83 -6.26
C ASP A 54 -2.65 18.39 -5.43
N LEU A 55 -3.86 18.63 -5.92
CA LEU A 55 -5.09 18.29 -5.20
C LEU A 55 -5.31 16.77 -5.13
N PHE A 56 -4.99 16.08 -6.22
CA PHE A 56 -5.19 14.64 -6.36
C PHE A 56 -4.13 13.83 -5.62
N TYR A 57 -2.86 14.23 -5.79
CA TYR A 57 -1.70 13.67 -5.14
C TYR A 57 -1.84 13.78 -3.62
N THR A 58 -2.16 14.97 -3.10
CA THR A 58 -2.34 15.18 -1.65
C THR A 58 -3.44 14.29 -1.10
N ARG A 59 -4.61 14.22 -1.76
CA ARG A 59 -5.74 13.38 -1.30
C ARG A 59 -5.37 11.89 -1.27
N ILE A 60 -4.71 11.39 -2.32
CA ILE A 60 -4.31 9.99 -2.39
C ILE A 60 -3.28 9.69 -1.30
N ILE A 61 -2.22 10.48 -1.21
CA ILE A 61 -1.16 10.28 -0.23
C ILE A 61 -1.73 10.33 1.20
N SER A 62 -2.56 11.32 1.54
CA SER A 62 -3.19 11.39 2.85
C SER A 62 -4.03 10.15 3.15
N ARG A 63 -4.76 9.61 2.17
CA ARG A 63 -5.56 8.39 2.38
C ARG A 63 -4.68 7.16 2.56
N LEU A 64 -3.60 7.02 1.80
CA LEU A 64 -2.64 5.92 1.93
C LEU A 64 -1.95 5.94 3.29
N ILE A 65 -1.51 7.11 3.75
CA ILE A 65 -0.92 7.29 5.08
C ILE A 65 -1.93 6.95 6.17
N TYR A 66 -3.17 7.46 6.08
CA TYR A 66 -4.22 7.13 7.03
C TYR A 66 -4.48 5.61 7.10
N SER A 67 -4.48 4.92 5.96
CA SER A 67 -4.59 3.45 5.95
C SER A 67 -3.41 2.76 6.63
N LEU A 68 -2.19 3.30 6.56
CA LEU A 68 -1.02 2.71 7.24
C LEU A 68 -1.11 2.82 8.77
N THR A 69 -1.74 3.87 9.29
CA THR A 69 -1.81 4.12 10.74
C THR A 69 -2.96 3.40 11.44
N ILE A 70 -3.89 2.79 10.68
CA ILE A 70 -4.98 2.00 11.25
C ILE A 70 -4.46 0.61 11.68
N PRO A 71 -4.59 0.23 12.97
CA PRO A 71 -4.10 -1.07 13.45
C PRO A 71 -4.79 -2.27 12.79
N SER A 72 -6.02 -2.14 12.31
CA SER A 72 -6.72 -3.24 11.63
C SER A 72 -6.29 -3.46 10.17
N THR A 73 -5.49 -2.56 9.57
CA THR A 73 -5.12 -2.66 8.15
C THR A 73 -4.33 -3.92 7.82
N PRO A 74 -4.81 -4.80 6.92
CA PRO A 74 -4.12 -6.05 6.59
C PRO A 74 -2.68 -5.84 6.08
N SER A 75 -1.77 -6.75 6.43
CA SER A 75 -0.35 -6.71 6.02
C SER A 75 -0.15 -6.63 4.50
N SER A 76 -1.06 -7.22 3.71
CA SER A 76 -1.04 -7.14 2.26
C SER A 76 -1.36 -5.75 1.70
N ILE A 77 -2.16 -4.95 2.41
CA ILE A 77 -2.40 -3.55 2.07
C ILE A 77 -1.21 -2.70 2.49
N ILE A 78 -0.67 -2.90 3.70
CA ILE A 78 0.54 -2.23 4.16
C ILE A 78 1.67 -2.41 3.14
N TYR A 79 1.91 -3.64 2.69
CA TYR A 79 2.89 -3.93 1.66
C TYR A 79 2.64 -3.19 0.35
N ALA A 80 1.40 -3.18 -0.15
CA ALA A 80 1.07 -2.49 -1.41
C ALA A 80 1.27 -0.97 -1.31
N ILE A 81 0.99 -0.38 -0.15
CA ILE A 81 1.23 1.05 0.10
C ILE A 81 2.73 1.33 0.14
N LEU A 82 3.51 0.54 0.89
CA LEU A 82 4.98 0.69 0.94
C LEU A 82 5.60 0.53 -0.45
N PHE A 83 5.11 -0.44 -1.24
CA PHE A 83 5.53 -0.65 -2.62
C PHE A 83 5.25 0.57 -3.51
N LEU A 84 4.09 1.20 -3.33
CA LEU A 84 3.76 2.44 -4.03
C LEU A 84 4.76 3.54 -3.69
N PHE A 85 5.09 3.74 -2.41
CA PHE A 85 6.08 4.75 -1.99
C PHE A 85 7.50 4.45 -2.48
N GLU A 86 7.92 3.18 -2.46
CA GLU A 86 9.18 2.72 -3.06
C GLU A 86 9.31 3.22 -4.51
N HIS A 87 8.22 3.13 -5.29
CA HIS A 87 8.21 3.50 -6.70
C HIS A 87 7.93 4.98 -6.99
N LEU A 88 7.29 5.71 -6.07
CA LEU A 88 7.22 7.18 -6.14
C LEU A 88 8.59 7.84 -5.91
N GLY A 89 9.49 7.14 -5.21
CA GLY A 89 10.88 7.51 -5.05
C GLY A 89 11.18 8.36 -3.81
N SER A 90 12.45 8.73 -3.68
CA SER A 90 13.04 9.27 -2.45
C SER A 90 12.32 10.50 -1.88
N TYR A 91 11.86 11.43 -2.73
CA TYR A 91 11.13 12.63 -2.27
C TYR A 91 9.81 12.26 -1.57
N ALA A 92 8.97 11.45 -2.23
CA ALA A 92 7.69 11.06 -1.66
C ALA A 92 7.86 10.25 -0.36
N SER A 93 8.82 9.32 -0.36
CA SER A 93 9.13 8.51 0.82
C SER A 93 9.65 9.35 1.98
N ARG A 94 10.53 10.33 1.73
CA ARG A 94 11.09 11.20 2.78
C ARG A 94 10.06 12.20 3.31
N THR A 95 9.25 12.79 2.44
CA THR A 95 8.30 13.85 2.81
C THR A 95 7.03 13.32 3.44
N PHE A 96 6.49 12.20 2.95
CA PHE A 96 5.16 11.73 3.35
C PHE A 96 5.17 10.42 4.11
N LEU A 97 6.03 9.46 3.75
CA LEU A 97 6.03 8.15 4.42
C LEU A 97 6.83 8.17 5.71
N LEU A 98 8.04 8.71 5.68
CA LEU A 98 8.99 8.68 6.80
C LEU A 98 8.40 9.21 8.13
N PRO A 99 7.65 10.32 8.17
CA PRO A 99 7.06 10.81 9.42
C PRO A 99 6.10 9.83 10.09
N HIS A 100 5.52 8.90 9.32
CA HIS A 100 4.47 7.98 9.77
C HIS A 100 4.92 6.52 9.84
N LEU A 101 6.20 6.22 9.53
CA LEU A 101 6.71 4.84 9.59
C LEU A 101 6.65 4.24 10.99
N LEU A 102 6.83 5.08 12.02
CA LEU A 102 6.76 4.67 13.43
C LEU A 102 5.33 4.41 13.91
N ASP A 103 4.33 4.92 13.18
CA ASP A 103 2.91 4.74 13.49
C ASP A 103 2.36 3.42 12.93
N ILE A 104 3.13 2.72 12.08
CA ILE A 104 2.75 1.40 11.56
C ILE A 104 2.86 0.39 12.69
N ASP A 105 1.82 -0.43 12.84
CA ASP A 105 1.77 -1.51 13.83
C ASP A 105 3.01 -2.42 13.75
N SER A 106 3.85 -2.34 14.80
CA SER A 106 5.13 -3.06 14.88
C SER A 106 4.95 -4.58 14.87
N SER A 107 3.80 -5.09 15.33
CA SER A 107 3.51 -6.51 15.29
C SER A 107 3.40 -7.04 13.85
N LYS A 108 2.92 -6.21 12.92
CA LYS A 108 2.79 -6.53 11.49
C LYS A 108 4.12 -6.44 10.76
N ILE A 109 4.98 -5.52 11.17
CA ILE A 109 6.33 -5.40 10.62
C ILE A 109 7.15 -6.62 11.02
N LEU A 110 7.15 -6.97 12.31
CA LEU A 110 7.96 -8.09 12.84
C LEU A 110 7.47 -9.46 12.37
N SER A 111 6.17 -9.61 12.11
CA SER A 111 5.60 -10.88 11.64
C SER A 111 5.72 -11.11 10.13
N SER A 112 6.10 -10.10 9.33
CA SER A 112 6.11 -10.17 7.87
C SER A 112 7.48 -9.86 7.25
N LYS A 113 8.19 -10.90 6.81
CA LYS A 113 9.47 -10.77 6.08
C LYS A 113 9.37 -9.87 4.87
N SER A 114 8.25 -9.89 4.14
CA SER A 114 8.05 -9.08 2.94
C SER A 114 7.90 -7.60 3.27
N ILE A 115 7.25 -7.24 4.39
CA ILE A 115 7.14 -5.85 4.86
C ILE A 115 8.51 -5.36 5.31
N PHE A 116 9.25 -6.18 6.06
CA PHE A 116 10.59 -5.81 6.49
C PHE A 116 11.52 -5.56 5.29
N ALA A 117 11.55 -6.47 4.30
CA ALA A 117 12.39 -6.34 3.11
C ALA A 117 12.08 -5.09 2.28
N ILE A 118 10.80 -4.68 2.16
CA ILE A 118 10.45 -3.46 1.41
C ILE A 118 10.81 -2.19 2.18
N LEU A 119 10.73 -2.22 3.52
CA LEU A 119 11.20 -1.12 4.36
C LEU A 119 12.72 -0.94 4.24
N GLU A 120 13.48 -2.03 4.19
CA GLU A 120 14.94 -1.97 3.93
C GLU A 120 15.24 -1.30 2.58
N ARG A 121 14.53 -1.67 1.51
CA ARG A 121 14.69 -1.02 0.19
C ARG A 121 14.30 0.45 0.21
N ILE A 122 13.23 0.82 0.90
CA ILE A 122 12.83 2.23 1.06
C ILE A 122 13.88 3.01 1.85
N ALA A 123 14.43 2.43 2.91
CA ALA A 123 15.50 3.04 3.68
C ALA A 123 16.73 3.31 2.80
N LEU A 124 17.12 2.35 1.95
CA LEU A 124 18.20 2.52 0.97
C LEU A 124 17.91 3.68 0.00
N ILE A 125 16.71 3.75 -0.58
CA ILE A 125 16.29 4.83 -1.49
C ILE A 125 16.32 6.22 -0.80
N ILE A 126 16.03 6.27 0.50
CA ILE A 126 16.10 7.51 1.28
C ILE A 126 17.57 7.91 1.53
N THR A 127 18.47 6.95 1.74
CA THR A 127 19.89 7.19 2.03
C THR A 127 20.78 7.41 0.81
N GLU A 128 20.44 6.86 -0.37
CA GLU A 128 21.24 6.96 -1.60
C GLU A 128 21.19 8.36 -2.28
N LYS A 129 20.74 9.40 -1.57
CA LYS A 129 20.72 10.80 -2.02
C LYS A 129 21.19 11.76 -0.95
#